data_AF-A0A314LDK1-F1
#
_entry.id   AF-A0A314LDK1-F1
#
_cell.length_a   1.000
_cell.length_b   1.000
_cell.length_c   1.000
_cell.angle_alpha   90.00
_cell.angle_beta   90.00
_cell.angle_gamma   90.00
#
_symmetry.space_group_name_H-M   'P 1'
#
loop_
_entity.id
_entity.type
_entity.pdbx_description
1 polymer ?
#
loop_
_entity_poly.entity_id
_entity_poly.type
_entity_poly.pdbx_seq_one_letter_code
_entity_poly.pdbx_strand_id
1 'polypeptide(L)' 'MGGGMEYNKNRWIEEWGAARENLEHNFRWTRRNLAIVGIFGIAVPVLIYKGIVKEFGHEDQYVPPMIGSEPGT' A
#
# COMPACT_ATOMS: atom_id res chain seq x y z
N MET A 1 -0.53 25.80 -29.75
CA MET A 1 -1.16 25.17 -28.56
C MET A 1 -1.63 26.29 -27.65
N GLY A 2 -2.89 26.26 -27.24
CA GLY A 2 -3.66 27.43 -26.76
C GLY A 2 -3.03 28.17 -25.59
N GLY A 3 -2.62 29.41 -25.84
CA GLY A 3 -2.37 30.41 -24.80
C GLY A 3 -3.72 30.92 -24.30
N GLY A 4 -4.00 30.74 -23.02
CA GLY A 4 -5.29 31.14 -22.45
C GLY A 4 -5.60 30.57 -21.08
N MET A 5 -4.67 30.64 -20.13
CA MET A 5 -5.08 30.67 -18.72
C MET A 5 -4.35 31.83 -18.04
N GLU A 6 -5.02 32.98 -17.96
CA GLU A 6 -4.63 34.06 -17.05
C GLU A 6 -4.92 33.63 -15.61
N TYR A 7 -4.15 32.66 -15.12
CA TYR A 7 -4.04 32.44 -13.68
C TYR A 7 -2.83 33.25 -13.19
N ASN A 8 -2.91 33.76 -11.96
CA ASN A 8 -1.76 34.38 -11.32
C ASN A 8 -0.65 33.34 -11.16
N LYS A 9 0.27 33.30 -12.12
CA LYS A 9 1.41 32.38 -12.12
C LYS A 9 2.23 32.60 -10.87
N ASN A 10 2.22 31.61 -9.99
CA ASN A 10 3.08 31.61 -8.82
C ASN A 10 4.29 30.73 -9.13
N ARG A 11 5.44 31.37 -9.30
CA ARG A 11 6.72 30.72 -9.57
C ARG A 11 7.00 29.54 -8.62
N TRP A 12 6.69 29.69 -7.34
CA TRP A 12 6.93 28.65 -6.34
C TRP A 12 6.06 27.41 -6.55
N ILE A 13 4.82 27.60 -7.01
CA ILE A 13 3.88 26.50 -7.28
C ILE A 13 4.29 25.78 -8.56
N GLU A 14 4.67 26.53 -9.61
CA GLU A 14 5.13 25.95 -10.87
C GLU A 14 6.43 25.17 -10.69
N GLU A 15 7.43 25.74 -9.99
CA GLU A 15 8.69 25.05 -9.71
C GLU A 15 8.49 23.79 -8.84
N TRP A 16 7.61 23.86 -7.83
CA TRP A 16 7.28 22.70 -6.99
C TRP A 16 6.58 21.59 -7.78
N GLY A 17 5.61 21.94 -8.63
CA GLY A 17 4.93 21.00 -9.52
C GLY A 17 5.93 20.33 -10.47
N ALA A 18 6.75 21.14 -11.15
CA ALA A 18 7.77 20.65 -12.07
C ALA A 18 8.78 19.73 -11.37
N ALA A 19 9.21 20.04 -10.14
CA ALA A 19 10.13 19.19 -9.39
C ALA A 19 9.52 17.82 -9.02
N ARG A 20 8.20 17.75 -8.77
CA ARG A 20 7.50 16.49 -8.48
C ARG A 20 7.28 15.64 -9.73
N GLU A 21 6.95 16.29 -10.84
CA GLU A 21 6.76 15.61 -12.13
C GLU A 21 8.06 15.03 -12.68
N ASN A 22 9.22 15.58 -12.28
CA ASN A 22 10.54 15.16 -12.74
C ASN A 22 11.38 14.50 -11.62
N LEU A 23 10.72 13.96 -10.60
CA LEU A 23 11.39 13.43 -9.41
C LEU A 23 12.27 12.22 -9.74
N GLU A 24 11.87 11.44 -10.75
CA GLU A 24 12.59 10.29 -11.29
C GLU A 24 13.98 10.64 -11.84
N HIS A 25 14.15 11.84 -12.41
CA HIS A 25 15.46 12.30 -12.91
C HIS A 25 16.42 12.61 -11.76
N ASN A 26 15.90 12.97 -10.60
CA ASN A 26 16.66 13.30 -9.40
C ASN A 26 16.81 12.12 -8.45
N PHE A 27 16.14 11.00 -8.71
CA PHE A 27 16.17 9.83 -7.86
C PHE A 27 17.56 9.17 -7.86
N ARG A 28 18.00 8.74 -6.68
CA ARG A 28 19.29 8.05 -6.49
C ARG A 28 19.15 6.83 -5.61
N TRP A 29 19.84 5.75 -5.96
CA TRP A 29 19.95 4.57 -5.13
C TRP A 29 20.93 4.81 -3.98
N THR A 30 20.42 5.39 -2.90
CA THR A 30 21.14 5.53 -1.64
C THR A 30 20.74 4.40 -0.69
N ARG A 31 21.55 4.14 0.35
CA ARG A 31 21.20 3.17 1.40
C ARG A 31 19.84 3.47 2.04
N ARG A 32 19.54 4.75 2.26
CA ARG A 32 18.25 5.21 2.78
C ARG A 32 17.11 4.88 1.82
N ASN A 33 17.25 5.19 0.53
CA ASN A 33 16.20 4.95 -0.45
C ASN A 33 15.98 3.45 -0.68
N LEU A 34 17.05 2.65 -0.67
CA LEU A 34 16.95 1.18 -0.69
C LEU A 34 16.19 0.64 0.52
N ALA A 35 16.47 1.15 1.73
CA ALA A 35 15.73 0.76 2.93
C ALA A 35 14.24 1.12 2.84
N ILE A 36 13.92 2.32 2.34
CA ILE A 36 12.53 2.77 2.17
C ILE A 36 11.80 1.87 1.15
N VAL A 37 12.41 1.60 0.01
CA VAL A 37 11.84 0.71 -1.02
C VAL A 37 11.67 -0.71 -0.47
N GLY A 38 12.63 -1.23 0.28
CA GLY A 38 12.53 -2.56 0.90
C GLY A 38 11.41 -2.65 1.94
N ILE A 39 11.27 -1.64 2.81
CA ILE A 39 10.24 -1.63 3.85
C ILE A 39 8.86 -1.48 3.22
N PHE A 40 8.64 -0.44 2.43
CA PHE A 40 7.30 -0.11 1.93
C PHE A 40 6.93 -0.86 0.65
N GLY A 41 7.90 -1.20 -0.19
CA GLY A 41 7.68 -1.95 -1.42
C GLY A 41 7.61 -3.46 -1.22
N ILE A 42 8.20 -4.01 -0.14
CA ILE A 42 8.27 -5.46 0.08
C ILE A 42 7.73 -5.84 1.46
N ALA A 43 8.36 -5.38 2.54
CA ALA A 43 8.10 -5.89 3.88
C ALA A 43 6.64 -5.63 4.31
N VAL A 44 6.15 -4.41 4.15
CA VAL A 44 4.78 -4.04 4.53
C VAL A 44 3.72 -4.84 3.75
N PRO A 45 3.74 -4.89 2.40
CA PRO A 45 2.78 -5.70 1.65
C PRO A 45 2.79 -7.19 2.04
N VAL A 46 3.98 -7.77 2.24
CA VAL A 46 4.11 -9.19 2.63
C VAL A 46 3.53 -9.43 4.03
N LEU A 47 3.83 -8.56 4.99
CA LEU A 47 3.31 -8.71 6.35
C LEU A 47 1.79 -8.56 6.39
N ILE A 48 1.23 -7.60 5.63
CA ILE A 48 -0.23 -7.44 5.50
C ILE A 48 -0.85 -8.71 4.92
N TYR A 49 -0.31 -9.21 3.81
CA TYR A 49 -0.82 -10.43 3.17
C TYR A 49 -0.79 -11.63 4.13
N LYS A 50 0.34 -11.86 4.80
CA LYS A 50 0.47 -12.97 5.74
C LYS A 50 -0.45 -12.82 6.95
N GLY A 51 -0.67 -11.59 7.43
CA GLY A 51 -1.61 -11.30 8.50
C GLY A 51 -3.04 -11.66 8.12
N ILE A 52 -3.48 -11.18 6.95
CA ILE A 52 -4.80 -11.49 6.37
C ILE A 52 -4.98 -13.00 6.20
N VAL A 53 -4.06 -13.67 5.50
CA VAL A 53 -4.17 -15.12 5.24
C VAL A 53 -4.22 -15.92 6.53
N LYS A 54 -3.44 -15.54 7.55
CA LYS A 54 -3.51 -16.19 8.85
C LYS A 54 -4.86 -16.00 9.50
N GLU A 55 -5.41 -14.79 9.52
CA GLU A 55 -6.70 -14.48 10.12
C GLU A 55 -7.83 -15.28 9.45
N PHE A 56 -7.94 -15.19 8.12
CA PHE A 56 -9.01 -15.85 7.37
C PHE A 56 -8.83 -17.38 7.29
N GLY A 57 -7.60 -17.90 7.33
CA GLY A 57 -7.35 -19.33 7.39
C GLY A 57 -7.76 -19.98 8.72
N HIS A 58 -7.93 -19.20 9.79
CA HIS A 58 -8.46 -19.71 11.06
C HIS A 58 -9.99 -19.79 11.07
N GLU A 59 -10.69 -19.00 10.26
CA GLU A 59 -12.17 -18.96 10.21
C GLU A 59 -12.77 -20.17 9.48
N ASP A 60 -12.06 -20.75 8.50
CA ASP A 60 -12.49 -21.96 7.79
C ASP A 60 -12.51 -23.22 8.68
N GLN A 61 -11.93 -23.17 9.88
CA GLN A 61 -11.91 -24.29 10.83
C GLN A 61 -13.07 -24.28 11.85
N TYR A 62 -13.96 -23.28 11.80
CA TYR A 62 -15.17 -23.29 12.64
C TYR A 62 -16.16 -24.35 12.13
N VAL A 63 -16.04 -25.57 12.65
CA VAL A 63 -17.08 -26.61 12.51
C VAL A 63 -18.14 -26.33 13.57
N PRO A 64 -19.38 -25.94 13.22
CA PRO A 64 -20.42 -25.74 14.21
C PRO A 64 -20.67 -27.06 14.95
N PRO A 65 -21.01 -27.02 16.26
CA PRO A 65 -21.33 -28.24 17.00
C PRO A 65 -22.48 -28.96 16.29
N MET A 66 -22.22 -30.20 15.88
CA MET A 66 -23.23 -31.07 15.28
C MET A 66 -24.32 -31.29 16.33
N ILE A 67 -25.48 -30.66 16.12
CA ILE A 67 -26.65 -30.82 16.98
C ILE A 67 -27.09 -32.29 16.91
N GLY A 68 -27.00 -32.98 18.05
CA GLY A 68 -27.76 -34.19 18.35
C GLY A 68 -27.08 -35.53 18.06
N SER A 69 -26.67 -36.20 19.14
CA SER A 69 -26.95 -37.63 19.28
C SER A 69 -27.13 -37.92 20.77
N GLU A 70 -28.39 -38.02 21.21
CA GLU A 70 -28.73 -38.58 22.51
C GLU A 70 -28.14 -40.00 22.62
N PRO A 71 -27.42 -40.34 23.70
CA PRO A 71 -27.08 -41.73 23.96
C PRO A 71 -28.33 -42.43 24.52
N GLY A 72 -28.98 -43.21 23.68
CA GLY A 72 -29.98 -44.18 24.13
C GLY A 72 -29.32 -45.27 24.98
N THR A 73 -29.74 -45.36 26.23
CA THR A 73 -30.11 -46.58 26.99
C THR A 73 -30.81 -46.16 28.27
#